data_AF-A0A7Y5PX54-F1
#
_entry.id   AF-A0A7Y5PX54-F1
#
_cell.length_a   1.000
_cell.length_b   1.000
_cell.length_c   1.000
_cell.angle_alpha   90.00
_cell.angle_beta   90.00
_cell.angle_gamma   90.00
#
_symmetry.space_group_name_H-M   'P 1'
#
loop_
_entity.id
_entity.type
_entity.pdbx_description
1 polymer ?
#
loop_
_entity_poly.entity_id
_entity_poly.type
_entity_poly.pdbx_seq_one_letter_code
_entity_poly.pdbx_strand_id
1 'polypeptide(L)'
;MKIGLLLLPLLALVSLGARAFAGDLTKVYPATLDFADGQAPREWTCGPDDVWELKSFHFDHLGQLDLTLGKTTVVFGVAEKNVVWAALFPEKPAKLRSQVGGDGEQVTSVWMRFHPAHLGELFPAKTVAKNGPEEQIAWARRMCAWKISSGWQANNLPVIPRKGSIVLDCETVEGPRRYFVADKEQGKLELVAAFEKRPLPALVALDESAAVRAFDAVWEAFDKEYAKFGSLPDVDWKKEGELWRKRAEKARTTFAAAVAIDGLTAKLRDLHVWVRCGDEFLQGYSRPRPLNASYEAVRKAFPELANTRHNVQWGKTEDGVGYVLVDGLNDKELAATIDDVLEKLGGCFGLVVDLRFNGGGDELLARDVAARFVDSRRTYSTNRYRNGPRHDQLGDVLARDFEPRGPWRFESPVVCLQGQKTFSSAESMALMFAQCPQVTTMGDRTGGSSANPRRLELAGGIQVNLPRWIDMDPEGRAIENVGVAPDVEVKAAGADFTPTKDPVLDAALALLRKQEPAERKPGKR
;
A
#
# COMPACT_ATOMS: atom_id res chain seq x y z
N MET A 1 -6.90 -50.31 -7.06
CA MET A 1 -5.71 -49.90 -7.83
C MET A 1 -6.16 -48.96 -8.96
N LYS A 2 -6.15 -47.65 -8.72
CA LYS A 2 -6.23 -46.58 -9.73
C LYS A 2 -5.64 -45.33 -9.05
N ILE A 3 -4.44 -44.96 -9.47
CA ILE A 3 -3.66 -43.84 -8.96
C ILE A 3 -4.16 -42.58 -9.70
N GLY A 4 -4.81 -41.68 -8.97
CA GLY A 4 -5.15 -40.34 -9.45
C GLY A 4 -3.99 -39.40 -9.16
N LEU A 5 -3.29 -38.99 -10.22
CA LEU A 5 -2.19 -38.04 -10.18
C LEU A 5 -2.76 -36.63 -9.93
N LEU A 6 -2.71 -36.13 -8.70
CA LEU A 6 -2.96 -34.71 -8.43
C LEU A 6 -1.75 -33.90 -8.93
N LEU A 7 -1.94 -33.14 -10.01
CA LEU A 7 -1.05 -32.05 -10.38
C LEU A 7 -1.13 -30.94 -9.31
N LEU A 8 -0.11 -30.86 -8.46
CA LEU A 8 0.20 -29.66 -7.70
C LEU A 8 0.81 -28.61 -8.64
N PRO A 9 0.44 -27.32 -8.55
CA PRO A 9 1.13 -26.29 -9.30
C PRO A 9 2.51 -26.11 -8.69
N LEU A 10 3.53 -26.51 -9.45
CA LEU A 10 4.94 -26.30 -9.16
C LEU A 10 5.24 -24.80 -9.33
N LEU A 11 5.01 -23.97 -8.31
CA LEU A 11 5.61 -22.63 -8.26
C LEU A 11 7.07 -22.77 -7.82
N ALA A 12 7.92 -23.12 -8.77
CA ALA A 12 9.34 -22.88 -8.69
C ALA A 12 9.75 -22.21 -9.99
N LEU A 13 10.20 -20.96 -9.91
CA LEU A 13 11.58 -20.62 -10.20
C LEU A 13 11.74 -19.11 -9.95
N VAL A 14 12.66 -18.78 -9.05
CA VAL A 14 13.38 -17.51 -9.06
C VAL A 14 13.86 -17.30 -10.50
N SER A 15 13.25 -16.37 -11.23
CA SER A 15 13.86 -15.88 -12.45
C SER A 15 15.14 -15.14 -12.04
N LEU A 16 16.28 -15.80 -12.15
CA LEU A 16 17.49 -15.05 -12.48
C LEU A 16 17.22 -14.43 -13.85
N GLY A 17 16.67 -13.22 -13.84
CA GLY A 17 16.53 -12.42 -15.04
C GLY A 17 17.89 -12.35 -15.73
N ALA A 18 17.95 -12.77 -16.99
CA ALA A 18 19.12 -12.55 -17.81
C ALA A 18 19.39 -11.05 -17.83
N ARG A 19 20.52 -10.61 -17.25
CA ARG A 19 20.92 -9.20 -17.24
C ARG A 19 20.86 -8.65 -18.65
N ALA A 20 20.04 -7.63 -18.87
CA ALA A 20 19.93 -6.97 -20.16
C ALA A 20 21.24 -6.23 -20.45
N PHE A 21 21.85 -6.55 -21.58
CA PHE A 21 23.06 -5.86 -22.05
C PHE A 21 22.69 -4.47 -22.60
N ALA A 22 23.68 -3.55 -22.57
CA ALA A 22 23.65 -2.21 -23.17
C ALA A 22 22.70 -2.09 -24.37
N GLY A 23 21.76 -1.16 -24.35
CA GLY A 23 20.81 -1.09 -25.46
C GLY A 23 19.70 -0.06 -25.34
N ASP A 24 18.83 -0.11 -26.34
CA ASP A 24 17.65 0.71 -26.50
C ASP A 24 16.60 0.35 -25.45
N LEU A 25 16.42 1.24 -24.47
CA LEU A 25 15.46 1.07 -23.37
C LEU A 25 14.01 0.97 -23.85
N THR A 26 13.68 1.44 -25.05
CA THR A 26 12.31 1.31 -25.60
C THR A 26 11.92 -0.14 -25.89
N LYS A 27 12.90 -1.04 -26.02
CA LYS A 27 12.65 -2.49 -26.13
C LYS A 27 12.31 -3.14 -24.80
N VAL A 28 12.77 -2.55 -23.70
CA VAL A 28 12.47 -2.98 -22.34
C VAL A 28 11.14 -2.37 -21.88
N TYR A 29 10.93 -1.10 -22.22
CA TYR A 29 9.76 -0.32 -21.83
C TYR A 29 9.02 0.23 -23.08
N PRO A 30 8.01 -0.49 -23.60
CA PRO A 30 7.44 -0.23 -24.93
C PRO A 30 6.55 1.02 -25.07
N ALA A 31 6.49 1.90 -24.06
CA ALA A 31 5.75 3.17 -24.10
C ALA A 31 4.29 3.06 -24.62
N THR A 32 3.56 2.04 -24.17
CA THR A 32 2.16 1.75 -24.54
C THR A 32 1.11 2.58 -23.80
N LEU A 33 1.48 3.32 -22.76
CA LEU A 33 0.56 4.19 -22.01
C LEU A 33 0.56 5.62 -22.55
N ASP A 34 -0.64 6.20 -22.64
CA ASP A 34 -0.87 7.59 -23.08
C ASP A 34 -1.59 8.41 -21.99
N PHE A 35 -1.53 9.73 -22.13
CA PHE A 35 -2.27 10.69 -21.32
C PHE A 35 -3.77 10.61 -21.63
N ALA A 36 -4.60 10.63 -20.59
CA ALA A 36 -6.03 10.88 -20.71
C ALA A 36 -6.50 11.80 -19.58
N ASP A 37 -7.46 12.69 -19.89
CA ASP A 37 -8.11 13.51 -18.87
C ASP A 37 -8.90 12.60 -17.90
N GLY A 38 -8.75 12.85 -16.60
CA GLY A 38 -9.38 12.01 -15.57
C GLY A 38 -8.78 10.61 -15.43
N GLN A 39 -7.59 10.34 -16.00
CA GLN A 39 -6.91 9.04 -15.84
C GLN A 39 -6.70 8.68 -14.36
N ALA A 40 -6.83 7.38 -14.07
CA ALA A 40 -6.52 6.87 -12.75
C ALA A 40 -5.00 6.99 -12.47
N PRO A 41 -4.61 7.30 -11.23
CA PRO A 41 -3.23 7.14 -10.80
C PRO A 41 -2.76 5.69 -10.98
N ARG A 42 -1.47 5.51 -11.23
CA ARG A 42 -0.89 4.19 -11.52
C ARG A 42 -0.04 3.69 -10.37
N GLU A 43 -0.33 2.47 -9.93
CA GLU A 43 0.62 1.72 -9.10
C GLU A 43 1.89 1.47 -9.92
N TRP A 44 3.04 1.57 -9.25
CA TRP A 44 4.34 1.42 -9.88
C TRP A 44 5.23 0.55 -9.02
N THR A 45 6.23 -0.03 -9.66
CA THR A 45 7.31 -0.78 -9.00
C THR A 45 8.66 -0.32 -9.54
N CYS A 46 9.72 -0.69 -8.83
CA CYS A 46 11.09 -0.49 -9.29
C CYS A 46 11.91 -1.64 -8.73
N GLY A 47 12.46 -2.47 -9.59
CA GLY A 47 13.30 -3.62 -9.23
C GLY A 47 14.73 -3.49 -9.73
N PRO A 48 15.58 -4.50 -9.48
CA PRO A 48 16.96 -4.57 -9.99
C PRO A 48 17.07 -4.37 -11.51
N ASP A 49 16.08 -4.83 -12.28
CA ASP A 49 16.04 -4.68 -13.73
C ASP A 49 15.71 -3.26 -14.21
N ASP A 50 15.30 -2.37 -13.29
CA ASP A 50 14.93 -0.97 -13.56
C ASP A 50 16.03 0.03 -13.21
N VAL A 51 17.23 -0.46 -12.91
CA VAL A 51 18.39 0.36 -12.59
C VAL A 51 19.43 0.26 -13.69
N TRP A 52 19.89 1.40 -14.19
CA TRP A 52 20.79 1.48 -15.34
C TRP A 52 21.92 2.47 -15.09
N GLU A 53 23.13 2.12 -15.50
CA GLU A 53 24.24 3.07 -15.64
C GLU A 53 24.12 3.81 -16.98
N LEU A 54 24.29 5.13 -16.94
CA LEU A 54 24.43 5.98 -18.10
C LEU A 54 25.84 6.55 -18.15
N LYS A 55 26.44 6.57 -19.35
CA LYS A 55 27.72 7.26 -19.61
C LYS A 55 27.59 8.77 -19.42
N SER A 56 26.42 9.31 -19.76
CA SER A 56 26.03 10.70 -19.58
C SER A 56 24.50 10.82 -19.70
N PHE A 57 23.97 11.92 -19.19
CA PHE A 57 22.60 12.37 -19.45
C PHE A 57 22.64 13.84 -19.86
N HIS A 58 21.86 14.23 -20.86
CA HIS A 58 21.75 15.61 -21.29
C HIS A 58 20.29 15.95 -21.54
N PHE A 59 19.86 17.06 -20.97
CA PHE A 59 18.57 17.66 -21.24
C PHE A 59 18.79 19.12 -21.64
N ASP A 60 18.31 19.49 -22.83
CA ASP A 60 18.20 20.87 -23.29
C ASP A 60 16.73 21.18 -23.58
N HIS A 61 16.30 22.38 -23.18
CA HIS A 61 15.03 22.95 -23.58
C HIS A 61 15.24 24.32 -24.21
N LEU A 62 15.53 24.34 -25.51
CA LEU A 62 15.63 25.54 -26.35
C LEU A 62 16.64 26.56 -25.79
N GLY A 63 17.72 26.10 -25.15
CA GLY A 63 18.70 26.96 -24.47
C GLY A 63 18.19 27.72 -23.24
N GLN A 64 16.93 27.51 -22.84
CA GLN A 64 16.35 28.08 -21.61
C GLN A 64 16.77 27.29 -20.37
N LEU A 65 16.98 25.98 -20.53
CA LEU A 65 17.48 25.06 -19.50
C LEU A 65 18.45 24.08 -20.17
N ASP A 66 19.67 24.00 -19.65
CA ASP A 66 20.65 22.97 -20.01
C ASP A 66 21.12 22.26 -18.73
N LEU A 67 20.96 20.94 -18.72
CA LEU A 67 21.44 20.08 -17.66
C LEU A 67 22.22 18.91 -18.26
N THR A 68 23.53 18.94 -18.07
CA THR A 68 24.43 17.87 -18.49
C THR A 68 24.98 17.13 -17.27
N LEU A 69 24.56 15.89 -17.08
CA LEU A 69 25.13 14.98 -16.10
C LEU A 69 26.22 14.13 -16.76
N GLY A 70 27.34 13.96 -16.06
CA GLY A 70 28.36 12.98 -16.43
C GLY A 70 27.87 11.55 -16.20
N LYS A 71 28.78 10.64 -15.89
CA LYS A 71 28.40 9.26 -15.52
C LYS A 71 27.39 9.29 -14.38
N THR A 72 26.26 8.62 -14.57
CA THR A 72 25.09 8.72 -13.69
C THR A 72 24.34 7.40 -13.64
N THR A 73 23.73 7.10 -12.51
CA THR A 73 22.77 5.99 -12.40
C THR A 73 21.37 6.52 -12.59
N VAL A 74 20.56 5.87 -13.43
CA VAL A 74 19.12 6.14 -13.52
C VAL A 74 18.35 4.95 -12.95
N VAL A 75 17.31 5.26 -12.19
CA VAL A 75 16.35 4.29 -11.66
C VAL A 75 14.97 4.65 -12.20
N PHE A 76 14.27 3.68 -12.80
CA PHE A 76 12.93 3.89 -13.35
C PHE A 76 11.84 3.37 -12.41
N GLY A 77 10.77 4.14 -12.28
CA GLY A 77 9.49 3.66 -11.80
C GLY A 77 8.66 3.15 -12.95
N VAL A 78 8.14 1.93 -12.82
CA VAL A 78 7.50 1.22 -13.91
C VAL A 78 6.09 0.81 -13.53
N ALA A 79 5.13 1.16 -14.39
CA ALA A 79 3.74 0.71 -14.33
C ALA A 79 3.40 0.03 -15.66
N GLU A 80 2.92 -1.22 -15.65
CA GLU A 80 2.53 -1.94 -16.88
C GLU A 80 3.64 -1.94 -17.96
N LYS A 81 4.91 -2.15 -17.56
CA LYS A 81 6.12 -2.04 -18.42
C LYS A 81 6.38 -0.65 -19.01
N ASN A 82 5.76 0.40 -18.51
CA ASN A 82 5.99 1.77 -18.94
C ASN A 82 6.71 2.56 -17.86
N VAL A 83 7.70 3.37 -18.26
CA VAL A 83 8.36 4.30 -17.34
C VAL A 83 7.41 5.45 -17.02
N VAL A 84 7.07 5.60 -15.73
CA VAL A 84 6.17 6.64 -15.22
C VAL A 84 6.90 7.76 -14.48
N TRP A 85 8.14 7.51 -14.06
CA TRP A 85 9.09 8.50 -13.55
C TRP A 85 10.52 7.94 -13.64
N ALA A 86 11.53 8.82 -13.58
CA ALA A 86 12.94 8.45 -13.51
C ALA A 86 13.67 9.22 -12.41
N ALA A 87 14.60 8.59 -11.70
CA ALA A 87 15.47 9.25 -10.71
C ALA A 87 16.93 9.08 -11.14
N LEU A 88 17.66 10.19 -11.28
CA LEU A 88 19.04 10.24 -11.74
C LEU A 88 19.97 10.65 -10.60
N PHE A 89 21.07 9.91 -10.47
CA PHE A 89 22.09 10.05 -9.43
C PHE A 89 23.47 10.17 -10.08
N PRO A 90 23.91 11.39 -10.44
CA PRO A 90 25.22 11.60 -11.04
C PRO A 90 26.35 11.28 -10.05
N GLU A 91 27.46 10.72 -10.55
CA GLU A 91 28.64 10.42 -9.70
C GLU A 91 29.28 11.67 -9.08
N LYS A 92 29.09 12.83 -9.74
CA LYS A 92 29.53 14.14 -9.27
C LYS A 92 28.41 15.15 -9.49
N PRO A 93 28.26 16.16 -8.62
CA PRO A 93 27.30 17.24 -8.85
C PRO A 93 27.49 17.88 -10.23
N ALA A 94 26.39 18.19 -10.90
CA ALA A 94 26.39 18.74 -12.25
C ALA A 94 25.94 20.20 -12.26
N LYS A 95 26.59 21.04 -13.06
CA LYS A 95 26.23 22.45 -13.16
C LYS A 95 24.90 22.61 -13.91
N LEU A 96 23.95 23.29 -13.28
CA LEU A 96 22.68 23.70 -13.87
C LEU A 96 22.87 25.00 -14.65
N ARG A 97 22.32 25.07 -15.87
CA ARG A 97 22.18 26.34 -16.60
C ARG A 97 20.72 26.62 -16.87
N SER A 98 20.23 27.80 -16.51
CA SER A 98 18.80 28.11 -16.57
C SER A 98 18.53 29.61 -16.68
N GLN A 99 17.56 29.99 -17.51
CA GLN A 99 17.14 31.39 -17.65
C GLN A 99 16.07 31.82 -16.63
N VAL A 100 15.41 30.86 -15.97
CA VAL A 100 14.29 31.12 -15.05
C VAL A 100 14.65 30.93 -13.58
N GLY A 101 15.90 30.59 -13.28
CA GLY A 101 16.44 30.46 -11.92
C GLY A 101 17.29 29.21 -11.71
N GLY A 102 18.17 29.25 -10.70
CA GLY A 102 19.13 28.18 -10.38
C GLY A 102 20.36 28.13 -11.29
N ASP A 103 20.59 29.13 -12.14
CA ASP A 103 21.79 29.18 -12.99
C ASP A 103 23.07 29.14 -12.16
N GLY A 104 23.97 28.21 -12.50
CA GLY A 104 25.23 28.02 -11.83
C GLY A 104 25.21 27.10 -10.61
N GLU A 105 24.03 26.74 -10.09
CA GLU A 105 23.88 25.78 -8.99
C GLU A 105 24.33 24.37 -9.39
N GLN A 106 24.62 23.56 -8.39
CA GLN A 106 25.12 22.20 -8.58
C GLN A 106 24.04 21.18 -8.22
N VAL A 107 23.56 20.45 -9.21
CA VAL A 107 22.53 19.42 -9.06
C VAL A 107 23.17 18.12 -8.59
N THR A 108 22.68 17.60 -7.47
CA THR A 108 23.13 16.33 -6.85
C THR A 108 22.26 15.16 -7.26
N SER A 109 21.00 15.40 -7.62
CA SER A 109 20.10 14.39 -8.16
C SER A 109 18.92 15.04 -8.88
N VAL A 110 18.30 14.28 -9.79
CA VAL A 110 17.16 14.73 -10.58
C VAL A 110 16.06 13.70 -10.49
N TRP A 111 14.85 14.11 -10.17
CA TRP A 111 13.68 13.30 -10.43
C TRP A 111 12.93 13.86 -11.63
N MET A 112 12.51 12.99 -12.54
CA MET A 112 11.88 13.37 -13.78
C MET A 112 10.51 12.73 -13.93
N ARG A 113 9.59 13.49 -14.52
CA ARG A 113 8.37 12.97 -15.11
C ARG A 113 8.28 13.40 -16.56
N PHE A 114 7.91 12.46 -17.41
CA PHE A 114 7.75 12.67 -18.84
C PHE A 114 6.77 11.64 -19.37
N HIS A 115 6.16 11.94 -20.51
CA HIS A 115 5.32 10.97 -21.22
C HIS A 115 6.19 9.78 -21.70
N PRO A 116 5.77 8.50 -21.51
CA PRO A 116 6.59 7.32 -21.82
C PRO A 116 7.22 7.31 -23.22
N ALA A 117 6.53 7.88 -24.21
CA ALA A 117 7.04 8.05 -25.57
C ALA A 117 8.36 8.84 -25.69
N HIS A 118 8.75 9.64 -24.70
CA HIS A 118 10.03 10.38 -24.70
C HIS A 118 11.22 9.56 -24.18
N LEU A 119 11.04 8.31 -23.76
CA LEU A 119 12.10 7.51 -23.15
C LEU A 119 13.35 7.40 -24.05
N GLY A 120 13.18 7.03 -25.32
CA GLY A 120 14.31 6.85 -26.24
C GLY A 120 15.01 8.17 -26.60
N GLU A 121 14.28 9.29 -26.55
CA GLU A 121 14.84 10.64 -26.75
C GLU A 121 15.67 11.08 -25.54
N LEU A 122 15.12 10.93 -24.34
CA LEU A 122 15.75 11.36 -23.08
C LEU A 122 16.90 10.43 -22.65
N PHE A 123 16.84 9.16 -23.04
CA PHE A 123 17.84 8.15 -22.71
C PHE A 123 18.29 7.40 -23.98
N PRO A 124 19.04 8.05 -24.89
CA PRO A 124 19.46 7.44 -26.15
C PRO A 124 20.29 6.17 -25.91
N ALA A 125 20.10 5.13 -26.73
CA ALA A 125 20.78 3.84 -26.57
C ALA A 125 22.32 3.93 -26.44
N LYS A 126 22.94 4.95 -27.05
CA LYS A 126 24.41 5.19 -26.98
C LYS A 126 24.90 5.60 -25.58
N THR A 127 24.03 6.20 -24.76
CA THR A 127 24.36 6.64 -23.40
C THR A 127 24.15 5.54 -22.38
N VAL A 128 23.25 4.60 -22.63
CA VAL A 128 22.93 3.49 -21.72
C VAL A 128 24.06 2.45 -21.75
N ALA A 129 24.61 2.14 -20.59
CA ALA A 129 25.74 1.23 -20.44
C ALA A 129 25.30 -0.17 -20.03
N LYS A 130 24.99 -0.41 -18.76
CA LYS A 130 24.61 -1.73 -18.23
C LYS A 130 23.63 -1.54 -17.08
N ASN A 131 23.14 -2.63 -16.50
CA ASN A 131 22.41 -2.53 -15.23
C ASN A 131 23.28 -1.83 -14.17
N GLY A 132 22.66 -0.96 -13.41
CA GLY A 132 23.31 -0.18 -12.37
C GLY A 132 23.20 -0.79 -10.97
N PRO A 133 23.73 -0.08 -9.96
CA PRO A 133 23.77 -0.55 -8.58
C PRO A 133 22.38 -0.60 -7.93
N GLU A 134 21.96 -1.79 -7.47
CA GLU A 134 20.67 -2.01 -6.79
C GLU A 134 20.50 -1.14 -5.53
N GLU A 135 21.58 -0.69 -4.89
CA GLU A 135 21.50 0.21 -3.74
C GLU A 135 20.82 1.55 -4.04
N GLN A 136 20.75 1.96 -5.31
CA GLN A 136 20.05 3.19 -5.69
C GLN A 136 18.53 3.07 -5.73
N ILE A 137 17.97 1.85 -5.68
CA ILE A 137 16.52 1.63 -5.65
C ILE A 137 15.90 2.26 -4.40
N ALA A 138 16.50 2.05 -3.23
CA ALA A 138 16.00 2.62 -1.98
C ALA A 138 15.99 4.16 -2.02
N TRP A 139 17.03 4.74 -2.61
CA TRP A 139 17.13 6.19 -2.81
C TRP A 139 16.11 6.74 -3.80
N ALA A 140 15.91 6.07 -4.93
CA ALA A 140 14.92 6.44 -5.91
C ALA A 140 13.50 6.38 -5.34
N ARG A 141 13.19 5.34 -4.56
CA ARG A 141 11.90 5.21 -3.87
C ARG A 141 11.70 6.31 -2.84
N ARG A 142 12.71 6.61 -2.02
CA ARG A 142 12.70 7.72 -1.06
C ARG A 142 12.42 9.06 -1.74
N MET A 143 13.18 9.35 -2.80
CA MET A 143 13.05 10.58 -3.58
C MET A 143 11.68 10.70 -4.23
N CYS A 144 11.19 9.61 -4.85
CA CYS A 144 9.87 9.55 -5.46
C CYS A 144 8.77 9.80 -4.42
N ALA A 145 8.80 9.11 -3.27
CA ALA A 145 7.82 9.28 -2.20
C ALA A 145 7.76 10.73 -1.71
N TRP A 146 8.92 11.38 -1.50
CA TRP A 146 9.00 12.78 -1.10
C TRP A 146 8.47 13.74 -2.17
N LYS A 147 8.88 13.55 -3.43
CA LYS A 147 8.55 14.49 -4.51
C LYS A 147 7.11 14.35 -4.99
N ILE A 148 6.56 13.13 -4.98
CA ILE A 148 5.15 12.90 -5.28
C ILE A 148 4.25 13.44 -4.16
N SER A 149 4.58 13.22 -2.88
CA SER A 149 3.72 13.69 -1.78
C SER A 149 3.73 15.21 -1.59
N SER A 150 4.82 15.86 -1.99
CA SER A 150 4.96 17.31 -1.89
C SER A 150 4.53 18.07 -3.14
N GLY A 151 4.17 17.38 -4.23
CA GLY A 151 3.75 17.97 -5.52
C GLY A 151 2.24 17.89 -5.77
N TRP A 152 1.81 18.35 -6.94
CA TRP A 152 0.40 18.26 -7.36
C TRP A 152 0.13 16.92 -8.06
N GLN A 153 -0.16 15.88 -7.28
CA GLN A 153 -0.36 14.51 -7.76
C GLN A 153 -1.68 13.93 -7.23
N ALA A 154 -2.26 13.00 -7.98
CA ALA A 154 -3.48 12.30 -7.59
C ALA A 154 -3.14 11.19 -6.57
N ASN A 155 -3.57 11.36 -5.32
CA ASN A 155 -3.47 10.35 -4.26
C ASN A 155 -2.05 9.77 -4.06
N ASN A 156 -1.01 10.60 -4.17
CA ASN A 156 0.40 10.20 -4.01
C ASN A 156 0.89 9.11 -4.99
N LEU A 157 0.28 9.01 -6.17
CA LEU A 157 0.68 8.08 -7.22
C LEU A 157 0.90 8.84 -8.55
N PRO A 158 1.81 8.35 -9.42
CA PRO A 158 2.07 8.98 -10.70
C PRO A 158 0.89 8.81 -11.66
N VAL A 159 0.63 9.86 -12.44
CA VAL A 159 -0.18 9.81 -13.66
C VAL A 159 0.73 9.95 -14.89
N ILE A 160 0.27 9.58 -16.07
CA ILE A 160 1.01 9.85 -17.31
C ILE A 160 0.93 11.36 -17.58
N PRO A 161 2.06 12.09 -17.74
CA PRO A 161 2.04 13.50 -18.12
C PRO A 161 1.52 13.70 -19.55
N ARG A 162 1.04 14.91 -19.89
CA ARG A 162 0.79 15.28 -21.29
C ARG A 162 2.07 15.14 -22.10
N LYS A 163 1.97 14.79 -23.39
CA LYS A 163 3.12 14.51 -24.25
C LYS A 163 4.15 15.65 -24.26
N GLY A 164 3.73 16.89 -24.47
CA GLY A 164 4.62 18.06 -24.41
C GLY A 164 5.25 18.36 -23.03
N SER A 165 4.75 17.80 -21.92
CA SER A 165 5.17 18.19 -20.57
C SER A 165 6.29 17.30 -20.03
N ILE A 166 7.42 17.93 -19.68
CA ILE A 166 8.53 17.29 -18.97
C ILE A 166 8.80 18.06 -17.68
N VAL A 167 8.86 17.33 -16.57
CA VAL A 167 9.22 17.86 -15.26
C VAL A 167 10.65 17.43 -14.94
N LEU A 168 11.47 18.39 -14.48
CA LEU A 168 12.77 18.13 -13.86
C LEU A 168 12.75 18.70 -12.44
N ASP A 169 12.94 17.86 -11.45
CA ASP A 169 12.87 18.21 -10.05
C ASP A 169 14.21 17.89 -9.37
N CYS A 170 15.06 18.91 -9.31
CA CYS A 170 16.46 18.80 -8.95
C CYS A 170 16.69 19.09 -7.47
N GLU A 171 17.48 18.24 -6.82
CA GLU A 171 18.14 18.58 -5.54
C GLU A 171 19.47 19.27 -5.83
N THR A 172 19.78 20.35 -5.10
CA THR A 172 21.02 21.14 -5.30
C THR A 172 21.94 21.06 -4.10
N VAL A 173 23.24 21.32 -4.30
CA VAL A 173 24.22 21.46 -3.21
C VAL A 173 23.90 22.69 -2.36
N GLU A 174 23.44 23.75 -3.01
CA GLU A 174 23.15 25.05 -2.41
C GLU A 174 21.92 25.01 -1.49
N GLY A 175 21.08 23.98 -1.61
CA GLY A 175 19.96 23.70 -0.71
C GLY A 175 18.58 23.86 -1.36
N PRO A 176 18.31 24.87 -2.20
CA PRO A 176 17.01 25.00 -2.86
C PRO A 176 16.70 23.83 -3.80
N ARG A 177 15.47 23.32 -3.73
CA ARG A 177 14.94 22.38 -4.72
C ARG A 177 14.53 23.15 -5.98
N ARG A 178 14.94 22.70 -7.16
CA ARG A 178 14.58 23.35 -8.44
C ARG A 178 13.61 22.50 -9.23
N TYR A 179 12.35 22.92 -9.24
CA TYR A 179 11.26 22.24 -9.94
C TYR A 179 10.93 22.95 -11.25
N PHE A 180 11.40 22.41 -12.36
CA PHE A 180 11.15 22.91 -13.70
C PHE A 180 10.02 22.17 -14.37
N VAL A 181 9.15 22.90 -15.05
CA VAL A 181 8.19 22.35 -16.02
C VAL A 181 8.54 22.90 -17.39
N ALA A 182 8.99 22.01 -18.28
CA ALA A 182 9.24 22.31 -19.67
C ALA A 182 8.03 21.86 -20.49
N ASP A 183 7.42 22.81 -21.22
CA ASP A 183 6.38 22.54 -22.20
C ASP A 183 7.02 22.59 -23.61
N LYS A 184 7.25 21.41 -24.18
CA LYS A 184 7.83 21.24 -25.52
C LYS A 184 6.91 21.71 -26.65
N GLU A 185 5.61 21.73 -26.43
CA GLU A 185 4.64 22.15 -27.46
C GLU A 185 4.57 23.67 -27.53
N GLN A 186 4.64 24.34 -26.38
CA GLN A 186 4.62 25.81 -26.29
C GLN A 186 6.02 26.45 -26.28
N GLY A 187 7.08 25.65 -26.13
CA GLY A 187 8.45 26.14 -25.97
C GLY A 187 8.67 26.96 -24.70
N LYS A 188 7.88 26.69 -23.65
CA LYS A 188 7.90 27.44 -22.39
C LYS A 188 8.62 26.66 -21.30
N LEU A 189 9.41 27.38 -20.50
CA LEU A 189 10.01 26.88 -19.28
C LEU A 189 9.46 27.64 -18.08
N GLU A 190 9.01 26.91 -17.07
CA GLU A 190 8.57 27.45 -15.79
C GLU A 190 9.43 26.88 -14.65
N LEU A 191 9.85 27.75 -13.72
CA LEU A 191 10.36 27.34 -12.41
C LEU A 191 9.24 27.52 -11.37
N VAL A 192 8.85 26.42 -10.73
CA VAL A 192 7.78 26.41 -9.73
C VAL A 192 8.36 26.69 -8.34
N ALA A 193 8.34 27.97 -7.94
CA ALA A 193 8.94 28.42 -6.68
C ALA A 193 8.34 27.78 -5.41
N ALA A 194 7.11 27.24 -5.49
CA ALA A 194 6.40 26.64 -4.36
C ALA A 194 7.14 25.45 -3.70
N PHE A 195 8.07 24.81 -4.43
CA PHE A 195 8.83 23.66 -3.93
C PHE A 195 10.24 24.01 -3.45
N GLU A 196 10.72 25.25 -3.64
CA GLU A 196 12.12 25.63 -3.37
C GLU A 196 12.56 25.36 -1.93
N LYS A 197 11.66 25.60 -0.97
CA LYS A 197 11.90 25.40 0.47
C LYS A 197 11.56 23.98 0.95
N ARG A 198 11.42 23.02 0.03
CA ARG A 198 11.07 21.62 0.31
C ARG A 198 12.11 20.64 -0.29
N PRO A 199 13.41 20.81 0.02
CA PRO A 199 14.43 19.85 -0.41
C PRO A 199 14.17 18.48 0.21
N LEU A 200 14.75 17.44 -0.39
CA LEU A 200 14.74 16.11 0.21
C LEU A 200 15.43 16.17 1.59
N PRO A 201 14.82 15.64 2.66
CA PRO A 201 15.41 15.72 3.99
C PRO A 201 16.81 15.11 4.03
N ALA A 202 17.74 15.80 4.69
CA ALA A 202 19.10 15.32 4.86
C ALA A 202 19.13 14.00 5.66
N LEU A 203 20.10 13.15 5.36
CA LEU A 203 20.29 11.92 6.11
C LEU A 203 20.82 12.23 7.50
N VAL A 204 20.30 11.51 8.49
CA VAL A 204 20.86 11.50 9.84
C VAL A 204 22.02 10.51 9.88
N ALA A 205 23.21 10.99 10.26
CA ALA A 205 24.38 10.15 10.46
C ALA A 205 24.13 9.13 11.58
N LEU A 206 24.62 7.91 11.40
CA LEU A 206 24.53 6.85 12.39
C LEU A 206 25.85 6.08 12.42
N ASP A 207 26.41 5.94 13.61
CA ASP A 207 27.61 5.16 13.82
C ASP A 207 27.42 3.69 13.43
N GLU A 208 28.47 3.06 12.91
CA GLU A 208 28.44 1.66 12.45
C GLU A 208 27.99 0.71 13.56
N SER A 209 28.52 0.88 14.78
CA SER A 209 28.15 0.02 15.90
C SER A 209 26.68 0.19 16.28
N ALA A 210 26.12 1.39 16.12
CA ALA A 210 24.70 1.65 16.36
C ALA A 210 23.82 1.05 15.27
N ALA A 211 24.23 1.10 14.00
CA ALA A 211 23.53 0.46 12.90
C ALA A 211 23.46 -1.07 13.07
N VAL A 212 24.58 -1.69 13.42
CA VAL A 212 24.66 -3.14 13.69
C VAL A 212 23.81 -3.53 14.90
N ARG A 213 23.88 -2.77 16.01
CA ARG A 213 23.01 -3.01 17.18
C ARG A 213 21.52 -2.92 16.85
N ALA A 214 21.12 -1.93 16.04
CA ALA A 214 19.73 -1.79 15.61
C ALA A 214 19.28 -2.99 14.76
N PHE A 215 20.13 -3.43 13.83
CA PHE A 215 19.88 -4.60 13.01
C PHE A 215 19.76 -5.88 13.85
N ASP A 216 20.75 -6.14 14.71
CA ASP A 216 20.79 -7.34 15.56
C ASP A 216 19.58 -7.40 16.50
N ALA A 217 19.16 -6.27 17.08
CA ALA A 217 17.96 -6.20 17.92
C ALA A 217 16.68 -6.57 17.16
N VAL A 218 16.53 -6.13 15.90
CA VAL A 218 15.38 -6.51 15.06
C VAL A 218 15.46 -7.98 14.69
N TRP A 219 16.61 -8.45 14.22
CA TRP A 219 16.80 -9.85 13.84
C TRP A 219 16.46 -10.79 15.00
N GLU A 220 16.95 -10.50 16.21
CA GLU A 220 16.68 -11.27 17.42
C GLU A 220 15.21 -11.22 17.85
N ALA A 221 14.56 -10.06 17.76
CA ALA A 221 13.15 -9.93 18.13
C ALA A 221 12.26 -10.78 17.22
N PHE A 222 12.49 -10.72 15.90
CA PHE A 222 11.81 -11.61 14.95
C PHE A 222 12.16 -13.08 15.21
N ASP A 223 13.44 -13.39 15.42
CA ASP A 223 13.91 -14.75 15.70
C ASP A 223 13.30 -15.34 16.98
N LYS A 224 12.80 -14.54 17.92
CA LYS A 224 12.17 -15.00 19.17
C LYS A 224 10.63 -14.96 19.13
N GLU A 225 10.05 -13.94 18.51
CA GLU A 225 8.63 -13.60 18.69
C GLU A 225 7.79 -13.76 17.42
N TYR A 226 8.39 -13.77 16.22
CA TYR A 226 7.62 -13.91 14.98
C TYR A 226 7.01 -15.32 14.90
N ALA A 227 5.68 -15.39 14.85
CA ALA A 227 4.93 -16.65 14.92
C ALA A 227 4.75 -17.34 13.57
N LYS A 228 5.04 -16.66 12.46
CA LYS A 228 4.63 -17.10 11.12
C LYS A 228 5.72 -17.82 10.33
N PHE A 229 6.92 -18.05 10.90
CA PHE A 229 7.99 -18.78 10.20
C PHE A 229 7.57 -20.17 9.73
N GLY A 230 6.71 -20.88 10.47
CA GLY A 230 6.17 -22.18 10.04
C GLY A 230 5.43 -22.16 8.69
N SER A 231 4.94 -20.98 8.26
CA SER A 231 4.31 -20.77 6.95
C SER A 231 5.30 -20.35 5.84
N LEU A 232 6.58 -20.24 6.16
CA LEU A 232 7.65 -19.74 5.28
C LEU A 232 8.80 -20.75 5.20
N PRO A 233 8.56 -21.98 4.68
CA PRO A 233 9.56 -23.05 4.69
C PRO A 233 10.80 -22.75 3.83
N ASP A 234 10.72 -21.78 2.93
CA ASP A 234 11.80 -21.30 2.07
C ASP A 234 12.66 -20.20 2.71
N VAL A 235 12.27 -19.67 3.87
CA VAL A 235 13.02 -18.60 4.56
C VAL A 235 13.94 -19.21 5.62
N ASP A 236 15.24 -19.19 5.33
CA ASP A 236 16.28 -19.46 6.32
C ASP A 236 16.65 -18.14 7.03
N TRP A 237 16.01 -17.88 8.17
CA TRP A 237 16.16 -16.62 8.89
C TRP A 237 17.59 -16.34 9.36
N LYS A 238 18.35 -17.39 9.68
CA LYS A 238 19.75 -17.25 10.08
C LYS A 238 20.60 -16.80 8.90
N LYS A 239 20.44 -17.46 7.74
CA LYS A 239 21.15 -17.10 6.51
C LYS A 239 20.79 -15.70 6.02
N GLU A 240 19.50 -15.33 6.07
CA GLU A 240 19.06 -13.98 5.74
C GLU A 240 19.65 -12.94 6.73
N GLY A 241 19.68 -13.26 8.03
CA GLY A 241 20.35 -12.44 9.03
C GLY A 241 21.82 -12.18 8.69
N GLU A 242 22.60 -13.22 8.44
CA GLU A 242 24.02 -13.12 8.07
C GLU A 242 24.24 -12.31 6.78
N LEU A 243 23.34 -12.43 5.80
CA LEU A 243 23.40 -11.69 4.54
C LEU A 243 23.14 -10.20 4.74
N TRP A 244 22.04 -9.86 5.40
CA TRP A 244 21.62 -8.46 5.55
C TRP A 244 22.40 -7.71 6.62
N ARG A 245 22.96 -8.42 7.61
CA ARG A 245 23.86 -7.83 8.60
C ARG A 245 25.08 -7.19 7.95
N LYS A 246 25.65 -7.82 6.92
CA LYS A 246 26.76 -7.25 6.12
C LYS A 246 26.40 -5.92 5.46
N ARG A 247 25.11 -5.67 5.20
CA ARG A 247 24.62 -4.38 4.69
C ARG A 247 24.51 -3.35 5.82
N ALA A 248 24.06 -3.77 7.00
CA ALA A 248 24.03 -2.92 8.20
C ALA A 248 25.44 -2.49 8.65
N GLU A 249 26.44 -3.37 8.56
CA GLU A 249 27.86 -3.05 8.86
C GLU A 249 28.43 -1.93 7.96
N LYS A 250 27.89 -1.77 6.75
CA LYS A 250 28.28 -0.70 5.82
C LYS A 250 27.45 0.56 5.97
N ALA A 251 26.39 0.54 6.79
CA ALA A 251 25.53 1.68 6.97
C ALA A 251 26.25 2.78 7.78
N ARG A 252 26.07 4.02 7.34
CA ARG A 252 26.61 5.23 8.00
C ARG A 252 25.53 6.25 8.33
N THR A 253 24.28 5.90 8.07
CA THR A 253 23.12 6.75 8.28
C THR A 253 21.95 5.90 8.76
N THR A 254 21.01 6.52 9.48
CA THR A 254 19.79 5.87 9.93
C THR A 254 19.02 5.23 8.76
N PHE A 255 18.89 5.97 7.66
CA PHE A 255 18.18 5.47 6.47
C PHE A 255 18.86 4.22 5.90
N ALA A 256 20.19 4.20 5.78
CA ALA A 256 20.91 3.03 5.26
C ALA A 256 20.77 1.80 6.18
N ALA A 257 20.75 2.00 7.50
CA ALA A 257 20.49 0.94 8.46
C ALA A 257 19.03 0.44 8.36
N ALA A 258 18.06 1.35 8.22
CA ALA A 258 16.66 1.01 8.00
C ALA A 258 16.47 0.21 6.70
N VAL A 259 17.18 0.54 5.62
CA VAL A 259 17.14 -0.21 4.35
C VAL A 259 17.67 -1.65 4.52
N ALA A 260 18.70 -1.86 5.35
CA ALA A 260 19.18 -3.21 5.64
C ALA A 260 18.14 -4.04 6.41
N ILE A 261 17.48 -3.41 7.39
CA ILE A 261 16.40 -4.02 8.16
C ILE A 261 15.19 -4.33 7.27
N ASP A 262 14.77 -3.37 6.43
CA ASP A 262 13.66 -3.53 5.49
C ASP A 262 13.90 -4.69 4.52
N GLY A 263 15.11 -4.77 3.97
CA GLY A 263 15.51 -5.87 3.08
C GLY A 263 15.48 -7.25 3.75
N LEU A 264 15.90 -7.34 5.02
CA LEU A 264 15.77 -8.55 5.84
C LEU A 264 14.28 -8.91 6.03
N THR A 265 13.50 -7.95 6.52
CA THR A 265 12.10 -8.22 6.90
C THR A 265 11.18 -8.46 5.71
N ALA A 266 11.49 -7.90 4.53
CA ALA A 266 10.73 -8.12 3.31
C ALA A 266 10.75 -9.60 2.86
N LYS A 267 11.74 -10.39 3.30
CA LYS A 267 11.81 -11.84 3.05
C LYS A 267 10.65 -12.62 3.68
N LEU A 268 10.04 -12.05 4.73
CA LEU A 268 8.91 -12.67 5.41
C LEU A 268 7.63 -12.63 4.59
N ARG A 269 7.58 -11.82 3.52
CA ARG A 269 6.40 -11.64 2.66
C ARG A 269 5.12 -11.35 3.46
N ASP A 270 5.27 -10.53 4.49
CA ASP A 270 4.22 -10.22 5.46
C ASP A 270 3.78 -8.76 5.29
N LEU A 271 2.50 -8.57 5.01
CA LEU A 271 1.91 -7.25 4.75
C LEU A 271 1.87 -6.32 5.97
N HIS A 272 1.96 -6.86 7.19
CA HIS A 272 2.03 -6.04 8.40
C HIS A 272 3.44 -5.73 8.86
N VAL A 273 4.47 -6.28 8.22
CA VAL A 273 5.84 -5.88 8.55
C VAL A 273 6.18 -4.62 7.77
N TRP A 274 6.38 -3.53 8.49
CA TRP A 274 6.85 -2.27 7.94
C TRP A 274 8.04 -1.76 8.74
N VAL A 275 8.93 -1.05 8.03
CA VAL A 275 10.07 -0.33 8.60
C VAL A 275 9.86 1.15 8.32
N ARG A 276 10.05 1.98 9.34
CA ARG A 276 9.97 3.44 9.25
C ARG A 276 11.28 4.04 9.74
N CYS A 277 11.75 5.10 9.09
CA CYS A 277 12.93 5.86 9.47
C CYS A 277 12.53 7.33 9.64
N GLY A 278 12.49 7.82 10.88
CA GLY A 278 11.89 9.12 11.17
C GLY A 278 10.43 9.14 10.71
N ASP A 279 10.08 10.06 9.80
CA ASP A 279 8.73 10.13 9.24
C ASP A 279 8.53 9.29 7.96
N GLU A 280 9.58 8.65 7.45
CA GLU A 280 9.57 7.98 6.14
C GLU A 280 9.32 6.49 6.30
N PHE A 281 8.24 5.96 5.71
CA PHE A 281 8.05 4.52 5.56
C PHE A 281 8.92 3.99 4.41
N LEU A 282 9.62 2.89 4.67
CA LEU A 282 10.27 2.12 3.62
C LEU A 282 9.25 1.23 2.91
N GLN A 283 9.62 0.73 1.73
CA GLN A 283 8.70 -0.02 0.88
C GLN A 283 8.23 -1.34 1.50
N GLY A 284 9.15 -2.07 2.17
CA GLY A 284 8.89 -3.41 2.68
C GLY A 284 8.42 -4.39 1.61
N TYR A 285 7.69 -5.41 2.07
CA TYR A 285 6.94 -6.29 1.19
C TYR A 285 5.55 -5.72 0.94
N SER A 286 5.10 -5.74 -0.31
CA SER A 286 3.72 -5.47 -0.68
C SER A 286 3.26 -6.42 -1.78
N ARG A 287 1.95 -6.57 -1.93
CA ARG A 287 1.29 -7.23 -3.06
C ARG A 287 0.10 -6.40 -3.52
N PRO A 288 -0.32 -6.51 -4.80
CA PRO A 288 -1.56 -5.89 -5.25
C PRO A 288 -2.74 -6.33 -4.39
N ARG A 289 -3.56 -5.36 -4.00
CA ARG A 289 -4.81 -5.56 -3.24
C ARG A 289 -5.86 -4.63 -3.85
N PRO A 290 -6.46 -5.02 -4.99
CA PRO A 290 -7.41 -4.17 -5.68
C PRO A 290 -8.62 -3.88 -4.78
N LEU A 291 -9.14 -2.66 -4.90
CA LEU A 291 -10.42 -2.30 -4.31
C LEU A 291 -11.54 -2.94 -5.16
N ASN A 292 -12.48 -3.62 -4.52
CA ASN A 292 -13.67 -4.21 -5.16
C ASN A 292 -14.91 -3.34 -4.93
N ALA A 293 -14.79 -2.03 -5.15
CA ALA A 293 -15.83 -1.05 -4.90
C ALA A 293 -15.76 0.14 -5.86
N SER A 294 -16.91 0.77 -6.12
CA SER A 294 -16.99 2.07 -6.80
C SER A 294 -17.68 3.08 -5.88
N TYR A 295 -16.91 4.04 -5.34
CA TYR A 295 -17.43 5.07 -4.45
C TYR A 295 -18.47 5.97 -5.14
N GLU A 296 -18.30 6.28 -6.43
CA GLU A 296 -19.30 7.05 -7.17
C GLU A 296 -20.61 6.27 -7.38
N ALA A 297 -20.53 4.95 -7.59
CA ALA A 297 -21.72 4.11 -7.67
C ALA A 297 -22.45 4.05 -6.31
N VAL A 298 -21.71 3.96 -5.19
CA VAL A 298 -22.28 4.10 -3.83
C VAL A 298 -23.01 5.44 -3.70
N ARG A 299 -22.36 6.56 -4.06
CA ARG A 299 -22.94 7.91 -3.94
C ARG A 299 -24.18 8.09 -4.84
N LYS A 300 -24.24 7.37 -5.95
CA LYS A 300 -25.43 7.31 -6.82
C LYS A 300 -26.57 6.49 -6.20
N ALA A 301 -26.26 5.37 -5.55
CA ALA A 301 -27.24 4.52 -4.86
C ALA A 301 -27.79 5.18 -3.58
N PHE A 302 -26.98 6.02 -2.93
CA PHE A 302 -27.32 6.76 -1.71
C PHE A 302 -27.10 8.27 -1.93
N PRO A 303 -28.05 8.99 -2.54
CA PRO A 303 -27.86 10.39 -2.92
C PRO A 303 -27.56 11.34 -1.75
N GLU A 304 -28.10 11.04 -0.57
CA GLU A 304 -27.89 11.79 0.69
C GLU A 304 -26.87 11.08 1.59
N LEU A 305 -25.68 10.79 1.06
CA LEU A 305 -24.60 10.18 1.83
C LEU A 305 -23.95 11.22 2.76
N ALA A 306 -24.31 11.19 4.04
CA ALA A 306 -23.77 12.06 5.08
C ALA A 306 -22.43 11.54 5.61
N ASN A 307 -21.41 12.40 5.66
CA ASN A 307 -20.12 12.10 6.29
C ASN A 307 -20.09 12.69 7.70
N THR A 308 -19.93 11.82 8.70
CA THR A 308 -19.89 12.19 10.12
C THR A 308 -18.58 12.86 10.53
N ARG A 309 -17.53 12.73 9.71
CA ARG A 309 -16.12 13.07 10.01
C ARG A 309 -15.50 12.23 11.13
N HIS A 310 -16.15 11.12 11.51
CA HIS A 310 -15.70 10.17 12.52
C HIS A 310 -15.54 8.77 11.95
N ASN A 311 -14.93 8.67 10.76
CA ASN A 311 -14.75 7.45 9.97
C ASN A 311 -16.05 6.71 9.58
N VAL A 312 -17.18 7.42 9.62
CA VAL A 312 -18.48 6.87 9.23
C VAL A 312 -19.13 7.74 8.18
N GLN A 313 -19.58 7.11 7.11
CA GLN A 313 -20.53 7.72 6.18
C GLN A 313 -21.80 6.88 6.13
N TRP A 314 -22.95 7.52 5.98
CA TRP A 314 -24.21 6.81 6.03
C TRP A 314 -25.28 7.48 5.18
N GLY A 315 -26.26 6.69 4.77
CA GLY A 315 -27.39 7.14 3.98
C GLY A 315 -28.43 6.04 3.88
N LYS A 316 -29.46 6.27 3.07
CA LYS A 316 -30.47 5.25 2.77
C LYS A 316 -31.02 5.42 1.37
N THR A 317 -31.50 4.32 0.81
CA THR A 317 -32.27 4.36 -0.43
C THR A 317 -33.70 4.83 -0.16
N GLU A 318 -34.40 5.30 -1.20
CA GLU A 318 -35.81 5.70 -1.10
C GLU A 318 -36.71 4.56 -0.61
N ASP A 319 -36.42 3.32 -1.02
CA ASP A 319 -37.21 2.15 -0.64
C ASP A 319 -36.94 1.66 0.79
N GLY A 320 -35.91 2.17 1.48
CA GLY A 320 -35.69 1.91 2.91
C GLY A 320 -34.55 0.94 3.25
N VAL A 321 -33.54 0.79 2.39
CA VAL A 321 -32.27 0.12 2.72
C VAL A 321 -31.30 1.15 3.29
N GLY A 322 -30.79 0.92 4.49
CA GLY A 322 -29.74 1.74 5.10
C GLY A 322 -28.35 1.37 4.58
N TYR A 323 -27.41 2.31 4.66
CA TYR A 323 -26.00 2.10 4.35
C TYR A 323 -25.12 2.77 5.38
N VAL A 324 -24.07 2.06 5.80
CA VAL A 324 -23.03 2.54 6.70
C VAL A 324 -21.68 2.10 6.16
N LEU A 325 -20.87 3.06 5.73
CA LEU A 325 -19.44 2.87 5.46
C LEU A 325 -18.68 3.11 6.76
N VAL A 326 -17.86 2.14 7.17
CA VAL A 326 -16.86 2.32 8.22
C VAL A 326 -15.49 2.31 7.56
N ASP A 327 -14.87 3.47 7.36
CA ASP A 327 -13.63 3.60 6.56
C ASP A 327 -12.33 3.56 7.40
N GLY A 328 -12.44 3.53 8.74
CA GLY A 328 -11.30 3.37 9.64
C GLY A 328 -11.69 3.04 11.08
N LEU A 329 -10.75 2.47 11.84
CA LEU A 329 -10.93 2.11 13.26
C LEU A 329 -9.97 2.88 14.16
N ASN A 330 -9.73 4.17 13.90
CA ASN A 330 -8.75 4.98 14.62
C ASN A 330 -9.35 6.19 15.36
N ASP A 331 -10.68 6.31 15.38
CA ASP A 331 -11.41 7.38 16.06
C ASP A 331 -12.16 6.82 17.28
N LYS A 332 -11.91 7.40 18.45
CA LYS A 332 -12.53 6.99 19.71
C LYS A 332 -14.03 7.28 19.76
N GLU A 333 -14.52 8.23 18.95
CA GLU A 333 -15.93 8.57 18.86
C GLU A 333 -16.73 7.61 17.95
N LEU A 334 -16.06 6.64 17.32
CA LEU A 334 -16.66 5.74 16.34
C LEU A 334 -17.86 4.97 16.90
N ALA A 335 -17.74 4.41 18.11
CA ALA A 335 -18.81 3.60 18.69
C ALA A 335 -20.09 4.41 18.96
N ALA A 336 -19.96 5.63 19.48
CA ALA A 336 -21.07 6.55 19.71
C ALA A 336 -21.66 7.06 18.38
N THR A 337 -20.80 7.37 17.41
CA THR A 337 -21.23 7.78 16.06
C THR A 337 -22.06 6.69 15.38
N ILE A 338 -21.63 5.43 15.49
CA ILE A 338 -22.38 4.29 14.96
C ILE A 338 -23.72 4.15 15.67
N ASP A 339 -23.80 4.37 16.99
CA ASP A 339 -25.07 4.35 17.70
C ASP A 339 -26.04 5.37 17.10
N ASP A 340 -25.63 6.64 17.00
CA ASP A 340 -26.45 7.72 16.44
C ASP A 340 -26.90 7.43 15.00
N VAL A 341 -26.02 6.85 14.18
CA VAL A 341 -26.31 6.48 12.79
C VAL A 341 -27.32 5.33 12.72
N LEU A 342 -27.11 4.26 13.50
CA LEU A 342 -28.01 3.12 13.54
C LEU A 342 -29.38 3.50 14.11
N GLU A 343 -29.46 4.47 15.02
CA GLU A 343 -30.73 5.01 15.47
C GLU A 343 -31.50 5.73 14.36
N LYS A 344 -30.82 6.55 13.54
CA LYS A 344 -31.42 7.23 12.38
C LYS A 344 -31.82 6.26 11.27
N LEU A 345 -31.11 5.14 11.16
CA LEU A 345 -31.41 4.04 10.25
C LEU A 345 -32.36 2.99 10.86
N GLY A 346 -32.86 3.19 12.08
CA GLY A 346 -33.67 2.20 12.80
C GLY A 346 -34.96 1.80 12.09
N GLY A 347 -35.48 2.64 11.20
CA GLY A 347 -36.67 2.35 10.37
C GLY A 347 -36.37 1.59 9.07
N CYS A 348 -35.09 1.37 8.71
CA CYS A 348 -34.72 0.64 7.52
C CYS A 348 -35.01 -0.86 7.67
N PHE A 349 -35.44 -1.50 6.58
CA PHE A 349 -35.76 -2.93 6.58
C PHE A 349 -34.56 -3.84 6.32
N GLY A 350 -33.44 -3.24 5.93
CA GLY A 350 -32.16 -3.89 5.73
C GLY A 350 -31.03 -2.87 5.80
N LEU A 351 -29.82 -3.35 6.04
CA LEU A 351 -28.64 -2.52 6.19
C LEU A 351 -27.48 -3.08 5.36
N VAL A 352 -26.74 -2.20 4.69
CA VAL A 352 -25.42 -2.52 4.15
C VAL A 352 -24.37 -1.91 5.09
N VAL A 353 -23.46 -2.73 5.61
CA VAL A 353 -22.25 -2.27 6.30
C VAL A 353 -21.08 -2.47 5.37
N ASP A 354 -20.42 -1.41 4.92
CA ASP A 354 -19.32 -1.49 3.96
C ASP A 354 -17.96 -1.34 4.66
N LEU A 355 -17.15 -2.40 4.62
CA LEU A 355 -15.78 -2.45 5.15
C LEU A 355 -14.73 -2.43 4.04
N ARG A 356 -15.12 -2.32 2.76
CA ARG A 356 -14.19 -2.46 1.61
C ARG A 356 -13.13 -1.37 1.56
N PHE A 357 -13.34 -0.25 2.26
CA PHE A 357 -12.39 0.86 2.35
C PHE A 357 -11.59 0.88 3.66
N ASN A 358 -11.82 -0.08 4.56
CA ASN A 358 -11.30 -0.06 5.93
C ASN A 358 -9.94 -0.75 6.08
N GLY A 359 -8.89 0.03 6.33
CA GLY A 359 -7.53 -0.48 6.55
C GLY A 359 -7.25 -1.01 7.97
N GLY A 360 -8.24 -0.94 8.86
CA GLY A 360 -8.13 -1.37 10.26
C GLY A 360 -7.86 -0.24 11.25
N GLY A 361 -7.26 -0.59 12.39
CA GLY A 361 -7.01 0.31 13.51
C GLY A 361 -7.13 -0.42 14.85
N ASP A 362 -7.90 0.12 15.78
CA ASP A 362 -8.19 -0.48 17.08
C ASP A 362 -9.28 -1.55 16.97
N GLU A 363 -8.94 -2.76 17.39
CA GLU A 363 -9.84 -3.90 17.41
C GLU A 363 -10.97 -3.76 18.45
N LEU A 364 -10.73 -3.02 19.54
CA LEU A 364 -11.77 -2.77 20.54
C LEU A 364 -12.90 -1.92 19.95
N LEU A 365 -12.58 -0.97 19.08
CA LEU A 365 -13.58 -0.20 18.35
C LEU A 365 -14.37 -1.08 17.37
N ALA A 366 -13.68 -1.98 16.64
CA ALA A 366 -14.37 -2.98 15.80
C ALA A 366 -15.34 -3.84 16.61
N ARG A 367 -14.91 -4.32 17.77
CA ARG A 367 -15.74 -5.10 18.70
C ARG A 367 -16.95 -4.30 19.15
N ASP A 368 -16.77 -3.04 19.53
CA ASP A 368 -17.86 -2.19 19.98
C ASP A 368 -18.87 -1.93 18.85
N VAL A 369 -18.44 -1.76 17.59
CA VAL A 369 -19.39 -1.67 16.48
C VAL A 369 -20.13 -3.00 16.27
N ALA A 370 -19.42 -4.12 16.19
CA ALA A 370 -20.03 -5.44 15.96
C ALA A 370 -20.98 -5.88 17.09
N ALA A 371 -20.72 -5.43 18.33
CA ALA A 371 -21.55 -5.69 19.51
C ALA A 371 -22.97 -5.10 19.44
N ARG A 372 -23.28 -4.24 18.45
CA ARG A 372 -24.66 -3.81 18.16
C ARG A 372 -25.48 -4.81 17.35
N PHE A 373 -24.84 -5.84 16.81
CA PHE A 373 -25.47 -6.81 15.91
C PHE A 373 -25.60 -8.19 16.54
N VAL A 374 -24.61 -8.64 17.32
CA VAL A 374 -24.60 -9.99 17.89
C VAL A 374 -25.73 -10.22 18.91
N ASP A 375 -26.23 -11.45 19.02
CA ASP A 375 -27.35 -11.84 19.90
C ASP A 375 -26.95 -12.42 21.25
N SER A 376 -25.74 -12.95 21.32
CA SER A 376 -25.20 -13.62 22.49
C SER A 376 -23.68 -13.58 22.40
N ARG A 377 -23.00 -13.96 23.48
CA ARG A 377 -21.54 -14.11 23.44
C ARG A 377 -21.15 -15.19 22.43
N ARG A 378 -20.24 -14.85 21.52
CA ARG A 378 -19.73 -15.75 20.48
C ARG A 378 -18.21 -15.61 20.35
N THR A 379 -17.55 -16.70 19.98
CA THR A 379 -16.13 -16.68 19.57
C THR A 379 -16.07 -16.31 18.09
N TYR A 380 -15.36 -15.24 17.75
CA TYR A 380 -15.23 -14.79 16.36
C TYR A 380 -13.86 -15.11 15.76
N SER A 381 -12.84 -15.31 16.60
CA SER A 381 -11.51 -15.68 16.17
C SER A 381 -10.81 -16.51 17.23
N THR A 382 -9.74 -17.18 16.83
CA THR A 382 -8.76 -17.76 17.74
C THR A 382 -7.36 -17.38 17.31
N ASN A 383 -6.43 -17.26 18.25
CA ASN A 383 -5.05 -16.92 17.91
C ASN A 383 -4.03 -17.81 18.63
N ARG A 384 -2.82 -17.86 18.07
CA ARG A 384 -1.66 -18.51 18.70
C ARG A 384 -0.45 -17.61 18.63
N TYR A 385 0.35 -17.63 19.69
CA TYR A 385 1.66 -17.00 19.72
C TYR A 385 2.76 -18.05 19.57
N ARG A 386 3.95 -17.60 19.19
CA ARG A 386 5.14 -18.42 19.35
C ARG A 386 5.40 -18.69 20.83
N ASN A 387 5.69 -19.95 21.17
CA ASN A 387 5.94 -20.38 22.55
C ASN A 387 7.06 -21.44 22.59
N GLY A 388 8.29 -21.00 22.28
CA GLY A 388 9.48 -21.84 22.40
C GLY A 388 10.57 -21.49 21.39
N PRO A 389 11.72 -22.20 21.48
CA PRO A 389 12.91 -21.88 20.70
C PRO A 389 12.76 -22.19 19.21
N ARG A 390 11.96 -23.20 18.83
CA ARG A 390 11.76 -23.51 17.40
C ARG A 390 10.82 -22.50 16.75
N HIS A 391 11.10 -22.17 15.50
CA HIS A 391 10.33 -21.23 14.67
C HIS A 391 8.88 -21.67 14.40
N ASP A 392 8.60 -22.98 14.52
CA ASP A 392 7.28 -23.58 14.33
C ASP A 392 6.56 -23.94 15.65
N GLN A 393 7.19 -23.65 16.80
CA GLN A 393 6.65 -24.02 18.10
C GLN A 393 5.64 -22.97 18.57
N LEU A 394 4.37 -23.24 18.29
CA LEU A 394 3.24 -22.41 18.69
C LEU A 394 2.66 -22.86 20.04
N GLY A 395 2.21 -21.90 20.84
CA GLY A 395 1.55 -22.12 22.13
C GLY A 395 0.09 -22.56 21.99
N ASP A 396 -0.67 -22.40 23.09
CA ASP A 396 -2.08 -22.76 23.14
C ASP A 396 -2.93 -21.91 22.19
N VAL A 397 -4.09 -22.46 21.81
CA VAL A 397 -5.13 -21.73 21.08
C VAL A 397 -5.87 -20.85 22.07
N LEU A 398 -5.92 -19.54 21.79
CA LEU A 398 -6.60 -18.55 22.61
C LEU A 398 -7.87 -18.10 21.91
N ALA A 399 -9.02 -18.26 22.56
CA ALA A 399 -10.30 -17.80 22.04
C ALA A 399 -10.44 -16.28 22.16
N ARG A 400 -11.03 -15.65 21.13
CA ARG A 400 -11.39 -14.25 21.10
C ARG A 400 -12.90 -14.13 20.93
N ASP A 401 -13.52 -13.55 21.95
CA ASP A 401 -14.98 -13.45 22.06
C ASP A 401 -15.46 -12.01 21.95
N PHE A 402 -16.72 -11.86 21.57
CA PHE A 402 -17.48 -10.62 21.64
C PHE A 402 -18.92 -10.93 22.06
N GLU A 403 -19.60 -9.93 22.62
CA GLU A 403 -20.95 -10.08 23.15
C GLU A 403 -21.76 -8.78 22.94
N PRO A 404 -23.10 -8.83 23.05
CA PRO A 404 -23.94 -7.67 22.80
C PRO A 404 -23.62 -6.50 23.74
N ARG A 405 -23.77 -5.26 23.25
CA ARG A 405 -23.64 -4.05 24.09
C ARG A 405 -24.87 -3.14 24.09
N GLY A 406 -25.06 -2.45 25.22
CA GLY A 406 -26.10 -1.43 25.39
C GLY A 406 -27.52 -2.01 25.47
N PRO A 407 -28.55 -1.15 25.49
CA PRO A 407 -29.92 -1.60 25.77
C PRO A 407 -30.68 -2.12 24.53
N TRP A 408 -30.13 -1.95 23.33
CA TRP A 408 -30.80 -2.31 22.07
C TRP A 408 -29.80 -2.85 21.04
N ARG A 409 -30.32 -3.58 20.05
CA ARG A 409 -29.54 -4.17 18.95
C ARG A 409 -30.15 -3.85 17.58
N PHE A 410 -29.34 -3.94 16.54
CA PHE A 410 -29.81 -3.87 15.17
C PHE A 410 -30.13 -5.28 14.67
N GLU A 411 -31.41 -5.59 14.49
CA GLU A 411 -31.91 -6.96 14.24
C GLU A 411 -32.34 -7.22 12.78
N SER A 412 -32.55 -6.18 11.97
CA SER A 412 -32.90 -6.38 10.55
C SER A 412 -31.76 -6.98 9.75
N PRO A 413 -32.04 -7.65 8.62
CA PRO A 413 -31.01 -8.26 7.79
C PRO A 413 -29.91 -7.28 7.38
N VAL A 414 -28.66 -7.72 7.51
CA VAL A 414 -27.47 -6.92 7.23
C VAL A 414 -26.64 -7.63 6.16
N VAL A 415 -26.13 -6.89 5.18
CA VAL A 415 -25.06 -7.36 4.29
C VAL A 415 -23.78 -6.62 4.63
N CYS A 416 -22.74 -7.35 5.03
CA CYS A 416 -21.42 -6.80 5.31
C CYS A 416 -20.53 -6.93 4.07
N LEU A 417 -20.19 -5.81 3.42
CA LEU A 417 -19.32 -5.81 2.24
C LEU A 417 -17.85 -5.81 2.64
N GLN A 418 -17.07 -6.68 2.03
CA GLN A 418 -15.64 -6.80 2.28
C GLN A 418 -14.83 -7.08 1.00
N GLY A 419 -13.51 -6.88 1.07
CA GLY A 419 -12.58 -7.21 0.01
C GLY A 419 -11.12 -7.01 0.42
N GLN A 420 -10.18 -7.10 -0.52
CA GLN A 420 -8.75 -7.17 -0.21
C GLN A 420 -8.15 -5.91 0.46
N LYS A 421 -8.89 -4.79 0.43
CA LYS A 421 -8.57 -3.57 1.15
C LYS A 421 -9.07 -3.57 2.61
N THR A 422 -10.07 -4.39 2.95
CA THR A 422 -10.45 -4.72 4.34
C THR A 422 -9.27 -5.45 4.99
N PHE A 423 -8.65 -4.82 6.00
CA PHE A 423 -7.32 -5.24 6.48
C PHE A 423 -7.14 -5.04 7.98
N SER A 424 -6.25 -5.81 8.61
CA SER A 424 -5.93 -5.68 10.04
C SER A 424 -7.19 -5.87 10.92
N SER A 425 -7.44 -5.03 11.92
CA SER A 425 -8.61 -5.11 12.80
C SER A 425 -9.96 -5.04 12.06
N ALA A 426 -10.02 -4.56 10.82
CA ALA A 426 -11.24 -4.66 10.01
C ALA A 426 -11.55 -6.10 9.58
N GLU A 427 -10.54 -6.97 9.50
CA GLU A 427 -10.71 -8.41 9.28
C GLU A 427 -11.29 -9.08 10.53
N SER A 428 -10.87 -8.63 11.73
CA SER A 428 -11.52 -9.05 12.98
C SER A 428 -12.99 -8.61 13.03
N MET A 429 -13.31 -7.41 12.56
CA MET A 429 -14.69 -6.93 12.44
C MET A 429 -15.51 -7.77 11.45
N ALA A 430 -14.93 -8.15 10.31
CA ALA A 430 -15.55 -9.06 9.35
C ALA A 430 -15.83 -10.45 9.96
N LEU A 431 -14.86 -11.01 10.71
CA LEU A 431 -15.05 -12.26 11.45
C LEU A 431 -16.18 -12.15 12.48
N MET A 432 -16.27 -11.04 13.22
CA MET A 432 -17.37 -10.79 14.16
C MET A 432 -18.71 -10.73 13.45
N PHE A 433 -18.80 -10.01 12.31
CA PHE A 433 -20.02 -9.95 11.51
C PHE A 433 -20.45 -11.31 10.99
N ALA A 434 -19.52 -12.16 10.57
CA ALA A 434 -19.82 -13.53 10.16
C ALA A 434 -20.43 -14.40 11.28
N GLN A 435 -20.27 -14.01 12.56
CA GLN A 435 -20.89 -14.70 13.70
C GLN A 435 -22.30 -14.18 14.05
N CYS A 436 -22.75 -13.08 13.43
CA CYS A 436 -24.06 -12.51 13.70
C CYS A 436 -25.14 -13.17 12.81
N PRO A 437 -26.22 -13.74 13.38
CA PRO A 437 -27.17 -14.59 12.65
C PRO A 437 -27.95 -13.87 11.54
N GLN A 438 -28.10 -12.55 11.63
CA GLN A 438 -28.80 -11.71 10.65
C GLN A 438 -27.86 -11.11 9.59
N VAL A 439 -26.56 -11.35 9.69
CA VAL A 439 -25.55 -10.76 8.80
C VAL A 439 -25.13 -11.77 7.74
N THR A 440 -25.01 -11.31 6.50
CA THR A 440 -24.36 -12.05 5.40
C THR A 440 -23.15 -11.26 4.93
N THR A 441 -21.95 -11.83 5.04
CA THR A 441 -20.74 -11.23 4.48
C THR A 441 -20.67 -11.46 2.97
N MET A 442 -20.30 -10.44 2.20
CA MET A 442 -20.35 -10.47 0.74
C MET A 442 -19.18 -9.72 0.09
N GLY A 443 -18.68 -10.22 -1.03
CA GLY A 443 -17.64 -9.56 -1.83
C GLY A 443 -16.47 -10.48 -2.14
N ASP A 444 -15.26 -10.10 -1.73
CA ASP A 444 -14.03 -10.87 -1.91
C ASP A 444 -13.38 -11.20 -0.55
N ARG A 445 -12.35 -12.04 -0.54
CA ARG A 445 -11.52 -12.26 0.64
C ARG A 445 -10.88 -10.96 1.11
N THR A 446 -10.69 -10.84 2.42
CA THR A 446 -9.98 -9.71 3.02
C THR A 446 -8.46 -9.78 2.77
N GLY A 447 -7.71 -8.77 3.23
CA GLY A 447 -6.29 -8.60 2.90
C GLY A 447 -5.34 -9.66 3.50
N GLY A 448 -5.74 -10.34 4.56
CA GLY A 448 -5.05 -11.49 5.16
C GLY A 448 -3.87 -11.13 6.03
N SER A 449 -3.99 -10.19 6.95
CA SER A 449 -2.92 -9.92 7.91
C SER A 449 -3.46 -9.19 9.15
N SER A 450 -3.38 -9.82 10.32
CA SER A 450 -3.97 -9.30 11.58
C SER A 450 -2.92 -8.79 12.58
N ALA A 451 -1.72 -9.37 12.52
CA ALA A 451 -0.46 -9.02 13.17
C ALA A 451 -0.33 -8.96 14.71
N ASN A 452 -1.27 -8.41 15.48
CA ASN A 452 -1.08 -8.04 16.90
C ASN A 452 0.35 -7.56 17.22
N PRO A 453 0.76 -6.46 16.57
CA PRO A 453 2.15 -6.19 16.46
C PRO A 453 2.75 -5.64 17.75
N ARG A 454 4.04 -5.93 17.96
CA ARG A 454 4.90 -5.14 18.83
C ARG A 454 5.65 -4.13 17.95
N ARG A 455 5.69 -2.88 18.39
CA ARG A 455 6.55 -1.87 17.77
C ARG A 455 7.93 -1.90 18.43
N LEU A 456 8.96 -2.03 17.62
CA LEU A 456 10.35 -1.86 18.03
C LEU A 456 10.76 -0.42 17.73
N GLU A 457 11.35 0.25 18.71
CA GLU A 457 11.91 1.60 18.59
C GLU A 457 13.44 1.48 18.75
N LEU A 458 14.19 1.83 17.71
CA LEU A 458 15.62 1.62 17.63
C LEU A 458 16.36 2.96 17.47
N ALA A 459 17.69 2.90 17.58
CA ALA A 459 18.55 4.07 17.45
C ALA A 459 18.31 4.83 16.12
N GLY A 460 18.44 6.15 16.18
CA GLY A 460 18.31 7.01 15.01
C GLY A 460 16.88 7.25 14.53
N GLY A 461 15.85 6.75 15.24
CA GLY A 461 14.44 6.92 14.85
C GLY A 461 13.94 5.83 13.90
N ILE A 462 14.60 4.66 13.88
CA ILE A 462 14.10 3.49 13.15
C ILE A 462 12.98 2.86 13.97
N GLN A 463 11.84 2.61 13.34
CA GLN A 463 10.74 1.86 13.90
C GLN A 463 10.48 0.62 13.06
N VAL A 464 10.19 -0.50 13.70
CA VAL A 464 9.82 -1.75 13.00
C VAL A 464 8.56 -2.33 13.63
N ASN A 465 7.63 -2.75 12.79
CA ASN A 465 6.42 -3.45 13.21
C ASN A 465 6.62 -4.95 13.13
N LEU A 466 6.55 -5.62 14.28
CA LEU A 466 6.76 -7.05 14.43
C LEU A 466 5.43 -7.74 14.71
N PRO A 467 4.84 -8.46 13.73
CA PRO A 467 3.69 -9.33 13.95
C PRO A 467 4.04 -10.51 14.86
N ARG A 468 3.19 -10.82 15.84
CA ARG A 468 3.54 -11.81 16.90
C ARG A 468 2.62 -13.01 16.98
N TRP A 469 1.50 -12.99 16.27
CA TRP A 469 0.52 -14.08 16.34
C TRP A 469 0.18 -14.64 14.97
N ILE A 470 -0.51 -15.77 14.99
CA ILE A 470 -1.31 -16.29 13.89
C ILE A 470 -2.76 -16.16 14.33
N ASP A 471 -3.56 -15.44 13.56
CA ASP A 471 -5.01 -15.35 13.76
C ASP A 471 -5.72 -16.35 12.85
N MET A 472 -6.78 -16.94 13.36
CA MET A 472 -7.51 -18.05 12.76
C MET A 472 -9.00 -17.85 12.96
N ASP A 473 -9.79 -18.20 11.95
CA ASP A 473 -11.24 -18.21 12.10
C ASP A 473 -11.73 -19.22 13.16
N PRO A 474 -13.03 -19.23 13.52
CA PRO A 474 -13.56 -20.15 14.54
C PRO A 474 -13.36 -21.64 14.20
N GLU A 475 -13.15 -22.00 12.93
CA GLU A 475 -12.84 -23.36 12.50
C GLU A 475 -11.34 -23.70 12.60
N GLY A 476 -10.50 -22.76 13.06
CA GLY A 476 -9.06 -22.92 13.23
C GLY A 476 -8.25 -22.76 11.95
N ARG A 477 -8.83 -22.18 10.89
CA ARG A 477 -8.11 -21.91 9.64
C ARG A 477 -7.43 -20.54 9.73
N ALA A 478 -6.13 -20.50 9.46
CA ALA A 478 -5.36 -19.26 9.51
C ALA A 478 -5.82 -18.25 8.44
N ILE A 479 -5.96 -16.99 8.83
CA ILE A 479 -6.29 -15.90 7.91
C ILE A 479 -5.05 -15.22 7.33
N GLU A 480 -3.88 -15.42 7.93
CA GLU A 480 -2.62 -14.82 7.51
C GLU A 480 -2.25 -15.21 6.07
N ASN A 481 -1.99 -14.22 5.21
CA ASN A 481 -1.79 -14.28 3.76
C ASN A 481 -2.99 -14.74 2.90
N VAL A 482 -4.06 -15.25 3.52
CA VAL A 482 -5.24 -15.79 2.83
C VAL A 482 -6.44 -14.84 2.90
N GLY A 483 -6.64 -14.13 4.01
CA GLY A 483 -7.84 -13.32 4.28
C GLY A 483 -9.00 -14.14 4.84
N VAL A 484 -10.06 -13.46 5.24
CA VAL A 484 -11.35 -13.99 5.68
C VAL A 484 -12.22 -14.19 4.43
N ALA A 485 -12.85 -15.36 4.28
CA ALA A 485 -13.76 -15.62 3.17
C ALA A 485 -15.13 -14.97 3.44
N PRO A 486 -15.81 -14.40 2.43
CA PRO A 486 -17.21 -14.00 2.58
C PRO A 486 -18.13 -15.23 2.52
N ASP A 487 -19.33 -15.12 3.08
CA ASP A 487 -20.41 -16.10 2.90
C ASP A 487 -20.84 -16.17 1.43
N VAL A 488 -20.86 -15.02 0.75
CA VAL A 488 -21.19 -14.90 -0.67
C VAL A 488 -20.05 -14.21 -1.42
N GLU A 489 -19.30 -14.99 -2.20
CA GLU A 489 -18.28 -14.47 -3.12
C GLU A 489 -18.94 -13.81 -4.34
N VAL A 490 -18.51 -12.58 -4.67
CA VAL A 490 -18.91 -11.86 -5.89
C VAL A 490 -17.69 -11.68 -6.77
N LYS A 491 -17.58 -12.51 -7.81
CA LYS A 491 -16.48 -12.44 -8.79
C LYS A 491 -16.71 -11.30 -9.77
N ALA A 492 -15.97 -10.21 -9.58
CA ALA A 492 -15.96 -9.04 -10.47
C ALA A 492 -14.51 -8.66 -10.78
N ALA A 493 -14.23 -8.33 -12.04
CA ALA A 493 -12.97 -7.77 -12.46
C ALA A 493 -12.91 -6.26 -12.16
N GLY A 494 -11.71 -5.68 -12.09
CA GLY A 494 -11.57 -4.24 -11.86
C GLY A 494 -12.35 -3.37 -12.86
N ALA A 495 -12.46 -3.81 -14.11
CA ALA A 495 -13.21 -3.11 -15.17
C ALA A 495 -14.73 -3.13 -14.97
N ASP A 496 -15.27 -4.01 -14.13
CA ASP A 496 -16.71 -4.07 -13.83
C ASP A 496 -17.16 -2.96 -12.88
N PHE A 497 -16.21 -2.36 -12.14
CA PHE A 497 -16.44 -1.21 -11.28
C PHE A 497 -16.34 0.06 -12.10
N THR A 498 -17.48 0.70 -12.35
CA THR A 498 -17.57 1.96 -13.09
C THR A 498 -18.19 3.04 -12.21
N PRO A 499 -18.15 4.33 -12.58
CA PRO A 499 -18.82 5.38 -11.81
C PRO A 499 -20.32 5.16 -11.60
N THR A 500 -20.94 4.26 -12.37
CA THR A 500 -22.38 3.98 -12.30
C THR A 500 -22.72 2.54 -11.91
N LYS A 501 -21.72 1.68 -11.67
CA LYS A 501 -21.90 0.25 -11.40
C LYS A 501 -20.92 -0.24 -10.34
N ASP A 502 -21.45 -0.93 -9.34
CA ASP A 502 -20.68 -1.65 -8.32
C ASP A 502 -21.33 -3.03 -8.14
N PRO A 503 -20.80 -4.09 -8.79
CA PRO A 503 -21.42 -5.42 -8.76
C PRO A 503 -21.63 -6.00 -7.37
N VAL A 504 -20.78 -5.63 -6.40
CA VAL A 504 -20.86 -6.13 -5.02
C VAL A 504 -21.99 -5.43 -4.27
N LEU A 505 -22.08 -4.10 -4.40
CA LEU A 505 -23.19 -3.33 -3.84
C LEU A 505 -24.52 -3.72 -4.50
N ASP A 506 -24.55 -3.88 -5.82
CA ASP A 506 -25.74 -4.28 -6.57
C ASP A 506 -26.28 -5.63 -6.09
N ALA A 507 -25.38 -6.61 -5.86
CA ALA A 507 -25.73 -7.92 -5.31
C ALA A 507 -26.28 -7.83 -3.88
N ALA A 508 -25.70 -6.98 -3.03
CA ALA A 508 -26.15 -6.75 -1.67
C ALA A 508 -27.56 -6.14 -1.62
N LEU A 509 -27.80 -5.10 -2.43
CA LEU A 509 -29.11 -4.47 -2.57
C LEU A 509 -30.15 -5.45 -3.10
N ALA A 510 -29.79 -6.27 -4.09
CA ALA A 510 -30.67 -7.31 -4.63
C ALA A 510 -31.01 -8.36 -3.56
N LEU A 511 -30.04 -8.79 -2.75
CA LEU A 511 -30.28 -9.75 -1.67
C LEU A 511 -31.25 -9.19 -0.62
N LEU A 512 -31.04 -7.96 -0.16
CA LEU A 512 -31.91 -7.34 0.84
C LEU A 512 -33.34 -7.14 0.30
N ARG A 513 -33.49 -6.78 -0.97
CA ARG A 513 -34.79 -6.52 -1.62
C ARG A 513 -35.60 -7.78 -1.97
N LYS A 514 -35.00 -8.97 -1.94
CA LYS A 514 -35.73 -10.24 -2.11
C LYS A 514 -36.73 -10.52 -0.99
N GLN A 515 -36.60 -9.85 0.17
CA GLN A 515 -37.58 -9.93 1.24
C GLN A 515 -38.93 -9.37 0.79
N GLU A 516 -39.97 -10.17 0.99
CA GLU A 516 -41.35 -9.76 0.73
C GLU A 516 -41.69 -8.52 1.59
N PRO A 517 -42.38 -7.50 1.04
CA PRO A 517 -42.69 -6.27 1.78
C PRO A 517 -43.37 -6.51 3.13
N ALA A 518 -44.15 -7.58 3.28
CA ALA A 518 -44.84 -7.94 4.52
C ALA A 518 -43.90 -8.50 5.62
N GLU A 519 -42.71 -8.98 5.25
CA GLU A 519 -41.73 -9.58 6.18
C GLU A 519 -40.69 -8.55 6.67
N ARG A 520 -40.62 -7.40 6.00
CA ARG A 520 -39.71 -6.29 6.30
C ARG A 520 -40.01 -5.70 7.67
N LYS A 521 -39.05 -5.83 8.59
CA LYS A 521 -39.12 -5.28 9.96
C LYS A 521 -38.10 -4.15 10.13
N PRO A 522 -38.38 -3.15 10.97
CA PRO A 522 -37.41 -2.11 11.30
C PRO A 522 -36.22 -2.67 12.08
N GLY A 523 -35.04 -2.11 11.82
CA GLY A 523 -33.76 -2.57 12.35
C GLY A 523 -33.56 -2.38 13.85
N LYS A 524 -34.09 -1.33 14.46
CA LYS A 524 -33.90 -1.07 15.89
C LYS A 524 -34.97 -1.78 16.72
N ARG A 525 -34.54 -2.63 17.65
CA ARG A 525 -35.38 -3.21 18.72
C ARG A 525 -34.71 -3.11 20.08
#